data_AF-A0A3C0SA31-F1
#
_entry.id   AF-A0A3C0SA31-F1
#
_cell.length_a   1.000
_cell.length_b   1.000
_cell.length_c   1.000
_cell.angle_alpha   90.00
_cell.angle_beta   90.00
_cell.angle_gamma   90.00
#
_symmetry.space_group_name_H-M   'P 1'
#
loop_
_entity.id
_entity.type
_entity.pdbx_description
1 polymer ?
#
loop_
_entity_poly.entity_id
_entity_poly.type
_entity_poly.pdbx_seq_one_letter_code
_entity_poly.pdbx_strand_id
1 'polypeptide(L)'
;MKLLLKEDVQGLGNCGDEVEVKDGFGRNFLIPNGKALLATPKNLKQFNHQKSIVQGRLKKIKVGADAQALEIVKAICTFKKKAGDNGKLFGTVTTQEISESLRGQGIELDRRKIQLKEPIKSLGEFEV
;
A
#
# COMPACT_ATOMS: atom_id res chain seq x y z
N MET A 1 -23.18 20.51 19.23
CA MET A 1 -21.73 20.38 19.48
C MET A 1 -20.96 20.15 18.19
N LYS A 2 -19.89 20.92 17.94
CA LYS A 2 -18.98 20.73 16.79
C LYS A 2 -17.86 19.74 17.12
N LEU A 3 -17.68 18.73 16.28
CA LEU A 3 -16.68 17.70 16.42
C LEU A 3 -15.87 17.53 15.13
N LEU A 4 -14.61 17.16 15.29
CA LEU A 4 -13.73 16.72 14.23
C LEU A 4 -13.67 15.19 14.27
N LEU A 5 -14.07 14.53 13.19
CA LEU A 5 -14.03 13.08 13.08
C LEU A 5 -12.59 12.58 12.92
N LYS A 6 -12.22 11.54 13.68
CA LYS A 6 -10.94 10.84 13.56
C LYS A 6 -11.04 9.58 12.72
N GLU A 7 -12.25 9.06 12.53
CA GLU A 7 -12.54 7.85 11.77
C GLU A 7 -13.78 8.08 10.93
N ASP A 8 -13.96 7.26 9.89
CA ASP A 8 -15.16 7.31 9.06
C ASP A 8 -16.36 6.79 9.88
N VAL A 9 -17.42 7.59 9.95
CA VAL A 9 -18.64 7.23 10.68
C VAL A 9 -19.80 7.23 9.69
N GLN A 10 -20.36 6.03 9.47
CA GLN A 10 -21.46 5.83 8.55
C GLN A 10 -22.64 6.75 8.90
N GLY A 11 -23.11 7.52 7.92
CA GLY A 11 -24.23 8.47 8.08
C GLY A 11 -23.86 9.81 8.72
N LEU A 12 -22.59 10.04 9.06
CA LEU A 12 -22.13 11.31 9.65
C LEU A 12 -21.06 12.01 8.81
N GLY A 13 -20.05 11.28 8.34
CA GLY A 13 -18.96 11.85 7.55
C GLY A 13 -17.69 11.00 7.58
N ASN A 14 -16.64 11.50 6.93
CA ASN A 14 -15.34 10.83 6.83
C ASN A 14 -14.34 11.40 7.86
N CYS A 15 -13.22 10.70 8.01
CA CYS A 15 -12.09 11.11 8.82
C CYS A 15 -11.58 12.50 8.40
N GLY A 16 -11.52 13.42 9.36
CA GLY A 16 -11.08 14.80 9.17
C GLY A 16 -12.19 15.80 8.86
N ASP A 17 -13.45 15.36 8.76
CA ASP A 17 -14.58 16.26 8.57
C ASP A 17 -14.98 16.93 9.89
N GLU A 18 -15.32 18.21 9.81
CA GLU A 18 -15.96 18.95 10.88
C GLU A 18 -17.48 18.75 10.78
N VAL A 19 -18.06 18.09 11.78
CA VAL A 19 -19.48 17.76 11.82
C VAL A 19 -20.14 18.35 13.06
N GLU A 20 -21.39 18.78 12.91
CA GLU A 20 -22.20 19.25 14.01
C GLU A 20 -23.20 18.17 14.43
N VAL A 21 -23.10 17.75 15.69
CA VAL A 21 -23.93 16.69 16.28
C VAL A 21 -24.63 17.16 17.54
N LYS A 22 -25.65 16.42 17.95
CA LYS A 22 -26.28 16.58 19.26
C LYS A 22 -25.27 16.28 20.37
N ASP A 23 -25.28 17.10 21.42
CA ASP A 23 -24.29 17.06 22.50
C ASP A 23 -24.20 15.68 23.18
N GLY A 24 -25.34 15.00 23.38
CA GLY A 24 -25.36 13.65 23.96
C GLY A 24 -24.68 12.60 23.08
N PHE A 25 -24.87 12.66 21.77
CA PHE A 25 -24.24 11.73 20.83
C PHE A 25 -22.71 11.95 20.77
N GLY A 26 -22.29 13.22 20.79
CA GLY A 26 -20.87 13.58 20.86
C GLY A 26 -20.19 13.12 22.15
N ARG A 27 -20.74 13.51 23.31
CA ARG A 27 -20.14 13.26 24.63
C ARG A 27 -20.21 11.82 25.09
N ASN A 28 -21.29 11.10 24.78
CA ASN A 28 -21.50 9.75 25.31
C ASN A 28 -21.03 8.65 24.35
N PHE A 29 -20.93 8.94 23.05
CA PHE A 29 -20.60 7.92 22.05
C PHE A 29 -19.34 8.25 21.25
N LEU A 30 -19.26 9.42 20.60
CA LEU A 30 -18.16 9.69 19.68
C LEU A 30 -16.83 9.99 20.37
N ILE A 31 -16.83 10.79 21.43
CA ILE A 31 -15.62 11.15 22.18
C ILE A 31 -15.08 9.96 23.00
N PRO A 32 -15.90 9.23 23.80
CA PRO A 32 -15.38 8.13 24.62
C PRO A 32 -14.86 6.96 23.79
N ASN A 33 -15.46 6.69 22.63
CA ASN A 33 -14.98 5.66 21.70
C ASN A 33 -13.81 6.14 20.83
N GLY A 34 -13.31 7.36 21.02
CA GLY A 34 -12.17 7.89 20.29
C GLY A 34 -12.42 8.23 18.81
N LYS A 35 -13.69 8.18 18.37
CA LYS A 35 -14.10 8.43 16.98
C LYS A 35 -14.10 9.89 16.58
N ALA A 36 -14.19 10.80 17.55
CA ALA A 36 -14.18 12.24 17.30
C ALA A 36 -13.49 13.04 18.41
N LEU A 37 -13.05 14.25 18.08
CA LEU A 37 -12.53 15.25 19.01
C LEU A 37 -13.38 16.50 18.96
N LEU A 38 -13.31 17.33 20.00
CA LEU A 38 -13.88 18.68 19.93
C LEU A 38 -13.23 19.49 18.80
N ALA A 39 -14.04 20.11 17.95
CA ALA A 39 -13.57 20.99 16.87
C ALA A 39 -13.11 22.35 17.42
N THR A 40 -12.05 22.33 18.23
CA THR A 40 -11.39 23.55 18.72
C THR A 40 -10.31 23.99 17.72
N PRO A 41 -10.00 25.29 17.64
CA PRO A 41 -8.95 25.78 16.73
C PRO A 41 -7.58 25.13 17.00
N LYS A 42 -7.31 24.73 18.25
CA LYS A 42 -6.11 23.97 18.61
C LYS A 42 -6.10 22.58 17.98
N ASN A 43 -7.20 21.83 18.11
CA ASN A 43 -7.32 20.47 17.58
C ASN A 43 -7.29 20.46 16.05
N LEU A 44 -7.93 21.45 15.40
CA LEU A 44 -7.89 21.60 13.95
C LEU A 44 -6.48 21.87 13.43
N LYS A 45 -5.74 22.79 14.08
CA LYS A 45 -4.34 23.06 13.73
C LYS A 45 -3.47 21.81 13.91
N GLN A 46 -3.64 21.09 15.02
CA GLN A 46 -2.89 19.86 15.28
C GLN A 46 -3.20 18.76 14.26
N PHE A 47 -4.47 18.57 13.92
CA PHE A 47 -4.89 17.58 12.92
C PHE A 47 -4.33 17.92 11.53
N ASN A 48 -4.44 19.18 11.10
CA ASN A 48 -3.89 19.63 9.82
C ASN A 48 -2.37 19.49 9.75
N HIS A 49 -1.67 19.75 10.85
CA HIS A 49 -0.22 19.54 10.94
C HIS A 49 0.15 18.06 10.86
N GLN A 50 -0.57 17.18 11.56
CA GLN A 50 -0.35 15.73 11.45
C GLN A 50 -0.66 15.22 10.04
N LYS A 51 -1.75 15.70 9.44
CA LYS A 51 -2.15 15.39 8.06
C LYS A 51 -1.05 15.78 7.07
N SER A 52 -0.47 16.97 7.19
CA SER A 52 0.59 17.41 6.28
C SER A 52 1.88 16.60 6.45
N ILE A 53 2.25 16.21 7.68
CA ILE A 53 3.38 15.32 7.94
C ILE A 53 3.16 13.94 7.28
N VAL A 54 1.99 13.33 7.51
CA VAL A 54 1.66 12.02 6.94
C VAL A 54 1.64 12.10 5.41
N GLN A 55 1.00 13.12 4.83
CA GLN A 55 0.99 13.34 3.39
C GLN A 55 2.40 13.54 2.83
N GLY A 56 3.27 14.30 3.51
CA GLY A 56 4.66 14.46 3.12
C GLY A 56 5.43 13.14 3.12
N ARG A 57 5.23 12.30 4.14
CA ARG A 57 5.83 10.96 4.21
C ARG A 57 5.31 10.04 3.11
N LEU A 58 3.99 10.02 2.87
CA LEU A 58 3.38 9.24 1.81
C LEU A 58 3.88 9.65 0.42
N LYS A 59 4.02 10.96 0.16
CA LYS A 59 4.60 11.46 -1.09
C LYS A 59 6.03 10.95 -1.30
N LYS A 60 6.88 11.01 -0.26
CA LYS A 60 8.25 10.49 -0.34
C LYS A 60 8.29 8.99 -0.63
N ILE A 61 7.46 8.21 0.04
CA ILE A 61 7.34 6.77 -0.20
C ILE A 61 6.88 6.51 -1.63
N LYS A 62 5.88 7.25 -2.11
CA LYS A 62 5.35 7.11 -3.47
C LYS A 62 6.40 7.42 -4.52
N VAL A 63 7.13 8.53 -4.37
CA VAL A 63 8.22 8.90 -5.31
C VAL A 63 9.31 7.81 -5.34
N GLY A 64 9.70 7.26 -4.19
CA GLY A 64 10.65 6.15 -4.14
C GLY A 64 10.12 4.88 -4.81
N ALA A 65 8.84 4.55 -4.60
CA ALA A 65 8.19 3.41 -5.24
C ALA A 65 8.06 3.58 -6.76
N ASP A 66 7.71 4.78 -7.23
CA ASP A 66 7.60 5.10 -8.65
C ASP A 66 8.97 4.99 -9.35
N ALA A 67 10.05 5.44 -8.69
CA ALA A 67 11.41 5.27 -9.20
C ALA A 67 11.81 3.79 -9.30
N GLN A 68 11.54 2.99 -8.25
CA GLN A 68 11.79 1.54 -8.28
C GLN A 68 10.96 0.83 -9.37
N ALA A 69 9.72 1.26 -9.60
CA ALA A 69 8.88 0.70 -10.65
C ALA A 69 9.49 0.89 -12.04
N LEU A 70 10.10 2.06 -12.31
CA LEU A 70 10.77 2.33 -13.58
C LEU A 70 11.99 1.46 -13.83
N GLU A 71 12.72 1.07 -12.77
CA GLU A 71 13.84 0.13 -12.86
C GLU A 71 13.34 -1.29 -13.12
N ILE A 72 12.29 -1.72 -12.41
CA ILE A 72 11.70 -3.06 -12.55
C ILE A 72 11.12 -3.27 -13.95
N VAL A 73 10.43 -2.29 -14.54
CA VAL A 73 9.83 -2.40 -15.88
C VAL A 73 10.89 -2.65 -16.97
N LYS A 74 12.13 -2.20 -16.75
CA LYS A 74 13.24 -2.42 -17.70
C LYS A 74 13.99 -3.72 -17.44
N ALA A 75 13.77 -4.36 -16.29
CA ALA A 75 14.48 -5.56 -15.89
C ALA A 75 13.94 -6.77 -16.67
N ILE A 76 14.84 -7.49 -17.32
CA ILE A 76 14.52 -8.74 -18.01
C ILE A 76 15.19 -9.87 -17.25
N CYS A 77 14.40 -10.76 -16.64
CA CYS A 77 14.90 -11.90 -15.89
C CYS A 77 14.94 -13.15 -16.77
N THR A 78 16.13 -13.56 -17.21
CA THR A 78 16.30 -14.77 -18.01
C THR A 78 16.62 -15.99 -17.14
N PHE A 79 15.73 -17.00 -17.17
CA PHE A 79 15.93 -18.25 -16.43
C PHE A 79 16.26 -19.40 -17.39
N LYS A 80 17.34 -20.14 -17.10
CA LYS A 80 17.70 -21.36 -17.84
C LYS A 80 17.30 -22.58 -17.01
N LYS A 81 16.27 -23.31 -17.45
CA LYS A 81 15.81 -24.56 -16.81
C LYS A 81 15.63 -25.67 -17.83
N LYS A 82 15.75 -26.93 -17.36
CA LYS A 82 15.48 -28.11 -18.18
C LYS A 82 13.97 -28.19 -18.49
N ALA A 83 13.64 -28.36 -19.76
CA ALA A 83 12.29 -28.59 -20.24
C ALA A 83 12.17 -30.00 -20.82
N GLY A 84 10.99 -30.61 -20.72
CA GLY A 84 10.64 -31.81 -21.47
C GLY A 84 10.16 -31.47 -22.88
N ASP A 85 10.01 -32.50 -23.72
CA ASP A 85 9.69 -32.36 -25.15
C ASP A 85 8.37 -31.61 -25.42
N ASN A 86 7.44 -31.60 -24.46
CA ASN A 86 6.16 -30.88 -24.56
C ASN A 86 6.23 -29.40 -24.13
N GLY A 87 7.44 -28.82 -24.00
CA GLY A 87 7.61 -27.41 -23.60
C GLY A 87 7.30 -27.12 -22.12
N LYS A 88 7.01 -28.15 -21.33
CA LYS A 88 6.83 -28.06 -19.86
C LYS A 88 8.19 -28.16 -19.17
N LEU A 89 8.43 -27.25 -18.24
CA LEU A 89 9.60 -27.25 -17.37
C LEU A 89 9.52 -28.40 -16.36
N PHE A 90 10.65 -29.05 -16.07
CA PHE A 90 10.75 -30.07 -15.01
C PHE A 90 10.58 -29.46 -13.60
N GLY A 91 10.61 -28.14 -13.47
CA GLY A 91 10.32 -27.40 -12.23
C GLY A 91 9.52 -26.14 -12.53
N THR A 92 9.32 -25.31 -11.50
CA THR A 92 8.61 -24.02 -11.62
C THR A 92 9.56 -22.85 -11.43
N VAL A 93 9.37 -21.75 -12.15
CA VAL A 93 9.96 -20.47 -11.73
C VAL A 93 9.10 -19.91 -10.60
N THR A 94 9.73 -19.63 -9.46
CA THR A 94 9.05 -19.15 -8.25
C THR A 94 9.34 -17.67 -8.01
N THR A 95 8.54 -17.02 -7.16
CA THR A 95 8.79 -15.64 -6.72
C THR A 95 10.17 -15.46 -6.11
N GLN A 96 10.72 -16.50 -5.46
CA GLN A 96 12.06 -16.47 -4.88
C GLN A 96 13.13 -16.34 -5.97
N GLU A 97 13.09 -17.19 -7.00
CA GLU A 97 14.04 -17.15 -8.11
C GLU A 97 13.96 -15.81 -8.87
N ILE A 98 12.76 -15.25 -9.02
CA ILE A 98 12.55 -13.91 -9.60
C ILE A 98 13.20 -12.83 -8.74
N SER A 99 12.99 -12.87 -7.42
CA SER A 99 13.62 -11.91 -6.50
C SER A 99 15.15 -12.01 -6.49
N GLU A 100 15.71 -13.21 -6.62
CA GLU A 100 17.16 -13.44 -6.70
C GLU A 100 17.76 -12.94 -8.02
N SER A 101 17.05 -13.15 -9.14
CA SER A 101 17.45 -12.63 -10.45
C SER A 101 17.44 -11.10 -10.48
N LEU A 102 16.39 -10.48 -9.93
CA LEU A 102 16.30 -9.02 -9.79
C LEU A 102 17.41 -8.46 -8.89
N ARG A 103 17.74 -9.15 -7.79
CA ARG A 103 18.86 -8.78 -6.91
C ARG A 103 20.19 -8.82 -7.65
N GLY A 104 20.40 -9.80 -8.53
CA GLY A 104 21.57 -9.87 -9.41
C GLY A 104 21.70 -8.67 -10.36
N GLN A 105 20.60 -8.00 -10.68
CA GLN A 105 20.55 -6.78 -11.50
C GLN A 105 20.65 -5.49 -10.65
N GLY A 106 20.83 -5.61 -9.33
CA GLY A 106 20.90 -4.48 -8.40
C GLY A 106 19.54 -4.00 -7.89
N ILE A 107 18.44 -4.68 -8.21
CA ILE A 107 17.09 -4.30 -7.79
C ILE A 107 16.69 -5.15 -6.57
N GLU A 108 16.62 -4.52 -5.40
CA GLU A 108 16.14 -5.19 -4.19
C GLU A 108 14.61 -5.18 -4.10
N LEU A 109 14.00 -6.33 -4.41
CA LEU A 109 12.56 -6.55 -4.28
C LEU A 109 12.26 -7.70 -3.33
N ASP A 110 11.38 -7.46 -2.35
CA ASP A 110 10.86 -8.52 -1.48
C ASP A 110 9.92 -9.43 -2.29
N ARG A 111 10.13 -10.75 -2.19
CA ARG A 111 9.27 -11.78 -2.79
C ARG A 111 7.79 -11.61 -2.46
N ARG A 112 7.44 -11.00 -1.32
CA ARG A 112 6.04 -10.72 -0.93
C ARG A 112 5.36 -9.67 -1.81
N LYS A 113 6.14 -8.83 -2.50
CA LYS A 113 5.64 -7.83 -3.44
C LYS A 113 5.43 -8.40 -4.85
N ILE A 114 5.95 -9.59 -5.13
CA ILE A 114 5.81 -10.24 -6.44
C ILE A 114 4.53 -11.07 -6.44
N GLN A 115 3.59 -10.71 -7.32
CA GLN A 115 2.31 -11.40 -7.43
C GLN A 115 2.27 -12.30 -8.66
N LEU A 116 2.61 -13.59 -8.49
CA LEU A 116 2.31 -14.59 -9.52
C LEU A 116 0.97 -15.25 -9.24
N LYS A 117 0.05 -15.17 -10.21
CA LYS A 117 -1.22 -15.92 -10.18
C LYS A 117 -0.97 -17.42 -10.24
N GLU A 118 -0.05 -17.85 -11.11
CA GLU A 118 0.34 -19.23 -11.27
C GLU A 118 1.88 -19.34 -11.41
N PRO A 119 2.52 -20.37 -10.84
CA PRO A 119 3.93 -20.61 -11.06
C PRO A 119 4.22 -20.90 -12.54
N ILE A 120 5.26 -20.29 -13.10
CA ILE A 120 5.63 -20.47 -14.51
C ILE A 120 6.19 -21.88 -14.70
N LYS A 121 5.51 -22.68 -15.53
CA LYS A 121 5.83 -24.10 -15.81
C LYS A 121 6.12 -24.37 -17.29
N SER A 122 6.08 -23.36 -18.14
CA SER A 122 6.29 -23.48 -19.57
C SER A 122 7.47 -22.62 -20.03
N LEU A 123 8.06 -23.00 -21.15
CA LEU A 123 8.99 -22.14 -21.87
C LEU A 123 8.23 -20.99 -22.53
N GLY A 124 8.79 -19.79 -22.51
CA GLY A 124 8.21 -18.60 -23.12
C GLY A 124 8.55 -17.32 -22.37
N GLU A 125 7.95 -16.23 -22.83
CA GLU A 125 7.99 -14.93 -22.18
C GLU A 125 6.74 -14.77 -21.30
N PHE A 126 6.92 -14.31 -20.08
CA PHE A 126 5.85 -14.13 -19.11
C PHE A 126 5.98 -12.75 -18.47
N GLU A 127 4.88 -12.02 -18.44
CA GLU A 127 4.76 -10.77 -17.68
C GLU A 127 4.32 -11.09 -16.25
N VAL A 128 5.03 -10.51 -15.27
CA VAL A 128 4.85 -10.74 -13.83
C VAL A 128 4.72 -9.40 -13.11
#